data_AF-A0A0J6CGD2-F1
#
_entry.id   AF-A0A0J6CGD2-F1
#
_cell.length_a   1.000
_cell.length_b   1.000
_cell.length_c   1.000
_cell.angle_alpha   90.00
_cell.angle_beta   90.00
_cell.angle_gamma   90.00
#
_symmetry.space_group_name_H-M   'P 1'
#
loop_
_entity.id
_entity.type
_entity.pdbx_description
1 polymer ?
#
loop_
_entity_poly.entity_id
_entity_poly.type
_entity_poly.pdbx_seq_one_letter_code
_entity_poly.pdbx_strand_id
1 'polypeptide(L)'
;MRTNGFFITSMLAVAFLAGCTNTEEPVTANSEEAIRITAGIGETTRAVIDAGYGADLNVSFARIDNQPAGMNWNTPSIDAIRTGGAGNTAITFKQEQNYLAANGVSALIGYYPRKTPEAGTANPLRVVYTITGDEDIMATEIQTGWLTAPFKVFTFNHLLTQLQFICVGSAEAIVKWTAVTSITVKNVTTELTLSLDKTTGAGLTATGVANKSLLVKNCPVAVSVVGQATPRTGYLMLYPVAEMGTVAAAIDLEVKATYGGEVKTLPVSITNIDGGVQAGQSHLITLTFAEDGTIIAEAGIAVWQPGNDGSSIITPGE
;
A
#
# COMPACT_ATOMS: atom_id res chain seq x y z
N MET A 1 -56.74 78.71 -20.84
CA MET A 1 -56.83 78.74 -19.36
C MET A 1 -57.14 77.33 -18.88
N ARG A 2 -56.25 76.78 -18.02
CA ARG A 2 -56.53 75.72 -17.00
C ARG A 2 -56.93 74.32 -17.53
N THR A 3 -56.40 73.18 -17.10
CA THR A 3 -55.32 72.79 -16.17
C THR A 3 -55.04 71.29 -16.40
N ASN A 4 -53.83 70.85 -16.07
CA ASN A 4 -53.35 69.46 -16.09
C ASN A 4 -54.22 68.45 -15.32
N GLY A 5 -54.19 67.20 -15.75
CA GLY A 5 -54.67 66.05 -15.00
C GLY A 5 -54.19 64.73 -15.59
N PHE A 6 -52.93 64.37 -15.28
CA PHE A 6 -52.40 63.01 -15.44
C PHE A 6 -53.22 62.04 -14.59
N PHE A 7 -53.70 60.93 -15.15
CA PHE A 7 -53.98 59.72 -14.37
C PHE A 7 -53.44 58.49 -15.09
N ILE A 8 -52.47 57.90 -14.40
CA ILE A 8 -51.76 56.67 -14.68
C ILE A 8 -52.70 55.50 -14.34
N THR A 9 -52.79 54.49 -15.20
CA THR A 9 -53.23 53.16 -14.77
C THR A 9 -52.20 52.14 -15.27
N SER A 10 -51.23 51.95 -14.39
CA SER A 10 -50.16 50.97 -14.46
C SER A 10 -50.75 49.56 -14.40
N MET A 11 -50.41 48.77 -15.41
CA MET A 11 -50.62 47.32 -15.46
C MET A 11 -49.59 46.67 -14.53
N LEU A 12 -49.98 46.40 -13.28
CA LEU A 12 -49.12 45.71 -12.32
C LEU A 12 -49.30 44.20 -12.46
N ALA A 13 -48.42 43.57 -13.25
CA ALA A 13 -48.26 42.12 -13.28
C ALA A 13 -47.57 41.66 -11.99
N VAL A 14 -48.30 40.94 -11.15
CA VAL A 14 -47.74 40.26 -9.97
C VAL A 14 -47.06 38.98 -10.46
N ALA A 15 -45.75 39.05 -10.69
CA ALA A 15 -44.93 37.87 -10.88
C ALA A 15 -44.64 37.24 -9.50
N PHE A 16 -45.14 36.03 -9.29
CA PHE A 16 -44.71 35.18 -8.19
C PHE A 16 -43.24 34.82 -8.36
N LEU A 17 -42.35 35.47 -7.62
CA LEU A 17 -41.00 34.96 -7.39
C LEU A 17 -41.09 33.86 -6.34
N ALA A 18 -41.40 32.65 -6.78
CA ALA A 18 -41.01 31.44 -6.06
C ALA A 18 -39.48 31.33 -6.18
N GLY A 19 -38.79 31.71 -5.10
CA GLY A 19 -37.34 31.58 -5.00
C GLY A 19 -36.93 30.11 -5.13
N CYS A 20 -36.37 29.76 -6.28
CA CYS A 20 -35.58 28.56 -6.44
C CYS A 20 -34.25 28.79 -5.71
N THR A 21 -34.08 28.24 -4.51
CA THR A 21 -32.74 28.09 -3.94
C THR A 21 -32.16 26.78 -4.45
N ASN A 22 -31.74 26.76 -5.72
CA ASN A 22 -30.68 25.84 -6.09
C ASN A 22 -29.41 26.49 -5.56
N THR A 23 -28.88 25.96 -4.47
CA THR A 23 -27.49 26.18 -4.08
C THR A 23 -26.65 25.54 -5.19
N GLU A 24 -26.42 26.28 -6.27
CA GLU A 24 -25.40 25.95 -7.24
C GLU A 24 -24.08 25.92 -6.45
N GLU A 25 -23.51 24.73 -6.26
CA GLU A 25 -22.09 24.65 -5.89
C GLU A 25 -21.32 25.46 -6.94
N PRO A 26 -20.44 26.40 -6.54
CA PRO A 26 -19.67 27.13 -7.52
C PRO A 26 -18.83 26.13 -8.30
N VAL A 27 -19.08 26.02 -9.61
CA VAL A 27 -18.17 25.35 -10.53
C VAL A 27 -16.83 26.08 -10.42
N THR A 28 -15.90 25.52 -9.66
CA THR A 28 -14.56 26.09 -9.52
C THR A 28 -13.88 25.99 -10.87
N ALA A 29 -13.64 27.12 -11.52
CA ALA A 29 -12.91 27.16 -12.77
C ALA A 29 -11.52 26.54 -12.57
N ASN A 30 -11.14 25.59 -13.42
CA ASN A 30 -9.79 25.06 -13.46
C ASN A 30 -8.85 26.07 -14.11
N SER A 31 -7.59 26.07 -13.69
CA SER A 31 -6.52 26.71 -14.45
C SER A 31 -6.15 25.86 -15.68
N GLU A 32 -5.42 26.45 -16.62
CA GLU A 32 -4.81 25.71 -17.74
C GLU A 32 -3.50 25.01 -17.32
N GLU A 33 -3.03 25.21 -16.09
CA GLU A 33 -1.78 24.62 -15.60
C GLU A 33 -2.00 23.20 -15.07
N ALA A 34 -1.37 22.23 -15.74
CA ALA A 34 -1.47 20.82 -15.40
C ALA A 34 -0.71 20.45 -14.13
N ILE A 35 -1.29 19.56 -13.32
CA ILE A 35 -0.67 18.96 -12.15
C ILE A 35 0.34 17.90 -12.63
N ARG A 36 1.63 18.17 -12.37
CA ARG A 36 2.74 17.27 -12.67
C ARG A 36 3.38 16.82 -11.36
N ILE A 37 3.23 15.55 -11.02
CA ILE A 37 3.74 15.00 -9.75
C ILE A 37 4.63 13.79 -10.01
N THR A 38 5.51 13.53 -9.05
CA THR A 38 6.36 12.34 -9.00
C THR A 38 6.11 11.60 -7.70
N ALA A 39 6.29 10.28 -7.71
CA ALA A 39 6.17 9.48 -6.50
C ALA A 39 7.31 8.47 -6.34
N GLY A 40 7.80 8.36 -5.10
CA GLY A 40 8.66 7.29 -4.65
C GLY A 40 7.87 6.13 -4.03
N ILE A 41 8.59 5.05 -3.73
CA ILE A 41 8.10 3.94 -2.90
C ILE A 41 8.79 4.06 -1.54
N GLY A 42 8.03 3.87 -0.45
CA GLY A 42 8.54 3.97 0.92
C GLY A 42 9.65 2.96 1.19
N GLU A 43 10.66 3.38 1.94
CA GLU A 43 11.74 2.48 2.34
C GLU A 43 11.23 1.40 3.29
N THR A 44 11.82 0.21 3.19
CA THR A 44 11.54 -0.93 4.05
C THR A 44 12.79 -1.29 4.85
N THR A 45 12.61 -1.91 6.01
CA THR A 45 13.73 -2.34 6.87
C THR A 45 14.68 -3.36 6.21
N ARG A 46 14.25 -3.95 5.08
CA ARG A 46 15.04 -4.79 4.15
C ARG A 46 14.52 -4.64 2.74
N ALA A 47 15.33 -4.98 1.74
CA ALA A 47 14.87 -5.09 0.36
C ALA A 47 13.63 -6.00 0.27
N VAL A 48 12.56 -5.46 -0.31
CA VAL A 48 11.34 -6.20 -0.63
C VAL A 48 11.66 -7.21 -1.73
N ILE A 49 11.41 -8.49 -1.47
CA ILE A 49 11.52 -9.51 -2.52
C ILE A 49 10.31 -9.38 -3.45
N ASP A 50 10.60 -9.48 -4.75
CA ASP A 50 9.62 -9.41 -5.84
C ASP A 50 8.79 -8.12 -5.85
N ALA A 51 9.40 -7.01 -5.46
CA ALA A 51 8.79 -5.69 -5.48
C ALA A 51 8.15 -5.32 -6.83
N GLY A 52 8.71 -5.76 -7.96
CA GLY A 52 8.18 -5.41 -9.28
C GLY A 52 8.21 -3.90 -9.62
N TYR A 53 8.74 -3.02 -8.75
CA TYR A 53 8.72 -1.56 -8.92
C TYR A 53 9.58 -1.03 -10.09
N GLY A 54 10.37 -1.91 -10.71
CA GLY A 54 11.03 -1.62 -11.98
C GLY A 54 10.05 -1.47 -13.15
N ALA A 55 8.85 -2.03 -13.03
CA ALA A 55 7.76 -1.89 -13.99
C ALA A 55 6.75 -0.81 -13.57
N ASP A 56 5.94 -0.37 -14.53
CA ASP A 56 4.86 0.59 -14.30
C ASP A 56 3.83 0.05 -13.30
N LEU A 57 3.44 0.90 -12.34
CA LEU A 57 2.43 0.58 -11.34
C LEU A 57 1.11 1.30 -11.67
N ASN A 58 0.04 0.54 -11.79
CA ASN A 58 -1.31 1.09 -11.91
C ASN A 58 -1.77 1.59 -10.53
N VAL A 59 -1.79 2.91 -10.35
CA VAL A 59 -2.19 3.60 -9.12
C VAL A 59 -3.49 4.38 -9.34
N SER A 60 -4.12 4.82 -8.26
CA SER A 60 -5.24 5.76 -8.33
C SER A 60 -5.10 6.84 -7.28
N PHE A 61 -5.69 8.00 -7.54
CA PHE A 61 -5.74 9.12 -6.61
C PHE A 61 -7.17 9.51 -6.30
N ALA A 62 -7.47 9.83 -5.04
CA ALA A 62 -8.67 10.57 -4.68
C ALA A 62 -8.32 12.06 -4.55
N ARG A 63 -9.20 12.93 -5.05
CA ARG A 63 -9.02 14.39 -5.06
C ARG A 63 -10.17 15.09 -4.35
N ILE A 64 -9.81 16.07 -3.53
CA ILE A 64 -10.74 17.03 -2.95
C ILE A 64 -10.23 18.46 -3.17
N ASP A 65 -11.15 19.37 -3.45
CA ASP A 65 -10.88 20.77 -3.73
C ASP A 65 -11.49 21.66 -2.63
N ASN A 66 -10.76 22.72 -2.23
CA ASN A 66 -11.19 23.76 -1.29
C ASN A 66 -11.78 23.25 0.05
N GLN A 67 -11.01 22.46 0.82
CA GLN A 67 -11.39 22.09 2.19
C GLN A 67 -11.67 23.34 3.07
N PRO A 68 -12.75 23.40 3.89
CA PRO A 68 -13.73 22.34 4.19
C PRO A 68 -15.09 22.54 3.51
N ALA A 69 -15.17 23.09 2.30
CA ALA A 69 -16.48 23.36 1.67
C ALA A 69 -17.23 22.09 1.19
N GLY A 70 -16.69 20.88 1.40
CA GLY A 70 -17.37 19.61 1.09
C GLY A 70 -17.13 18.52 2.15
N MET A 71 -18.20 17.79 2.50
CA MET A 71 -18.12 16.58 3.35
C MET A 71 -17.46 15.40 2.61
N ASN A 72 -17.52 15.41 1.28
CA ASN A 72 -17.24 14.29 0.38
C ASN A 72 -16.04 14.56 -0.54
N TRP A 73 -15.48 13.49 -1.13
CA TRP A 73 -14.48 13.58 -2.20
C TRP A 73 -15.10 14.13 -3.50
N ASN A 74 -14.47 15.12 -4.15
CA ASN A 74 -14.93 15.62 -5.44
C ASN A 74 -14.73 14.58 -6.54
N THR A 75 -13.55 13.95 -6.55
CA THR A 75 -13.21 12.88 -7.50
C THR A 75 -12.66 11.69 -6.72
N PRO A 76 -13.49 10.67 -6.42
CA PRO A 76 -13.09 9.57 -5.54
C PRO A 76 -12.09 8.60 -6.20
N SER A 77 -11.94 8.62 -7.53
CA SER A 77 -10.96 7.76 -8.21
C SER A 77 -10.46 8.42 -9.49
N ILE A 78 -9.15 8.65 -9.55
CA ILE A 78 -8.43 9.16 -10.72
C ILE A 78 -7.40 8.11 -11.09
N ASP A 79 -7.66 7.41 -12.18
CA ASP A 79 -6.73 6.45 -12.75
C ASP A 79 -5.38 7.11 -13.10
N ALA A 80 -4.29 6.51 -12.65
CA ALA A 80 -2.94 6.97 -12.99
C ALA A 80 -1.93 5.82 -13.08
N ILE A 81 -0.76 6.12 -13.62
CA ILE A 81 0.38 5.21 -13.70
C ILE A 81 1.57 5.88 -13.04
N ARG A 82 2.18 5.19 -12.06
CA ARG A 82 3.54 5.52 -11.62
C ARG A 82 4.50 4.80 -12.56
N THR A 83 5.36 5.54 -13.24
CA THR A 83 6.36 4.98 -14.15
C THR A 83 7.31 4.05 -13.39
N GLY A 84 7.67 2.92 -13.98
CA GLY A 84 8.63 1.98 -13.41
C GLY A 84 10.01 2.59 -13.21
N GLY A 85 10.77 2.03 -12.27
CA GLY A 85 12.14 2.43 -11.99
C GLY A 85 12.38 2.84 -10.53
N ALA A 86 13.66 3.02 -10.21
CA ALA A 86 14.12 3.39 -8.89
C ALA A 86 13.83 4.87 -8.56
N GLY A 87 13.67 5.16 -7.27
CA GLY A 87 13.46 6.52 -6.77
C GLY A 87 12.12 7.12 -7.15
N ASN A 88 12.11 8.44 -7.29
CA ASN A 88 10.91 9.21 -7.60
C ASN A 88 10.68 9.22 -9.11
N THR A 89 9.58 8.62 -9.54
CA THR A 89 9.24 8.53 -10.96
C THR A 89 7.93 9.28 -11.24
N ALA A 90 7.69 9.62 -12.51
CA ALA A 90 6.53 10.40 -12.91
C ALA A 90 5.22 9.66 -12.66
N ILE A 91 4.20 10.39 -12.20
CA ILE A 91 2.80 9.97 -12.23
C ILE A 91 2.15 10.55 -13.50
N THR A 92 1.56 9.67 -14.31
CA THR A 92 0.76 10.05 -15.47
C THR A 92 -0.70 9.77 -15.17
N PHE A 93 -1.50 10.82 -15.02
CA PHE A 93 -2.95 10.68 -14.90
C PHE A 93 -3.57 10.29 -16.25
N LYS A 94 -4.51 9.35 -16.23
CA LYS A 94 -5.25 8.95 -17.44
C LYS A 94 -6.15 10.06 -17.95
N GLN A 95 -6.75 10.82 -17.04
CA GLN A 95 -7.43 12.08 -17.33
C GLN A 95 -6.60 13.21 -16.76
N GLU A 96 -6.28 14.20 -17.59
CA GLU A 96 -5.52 15.38 -17.19
C GLU A 96 -6.15 16.04 -15.95
N GLN A 97 -5.29 16.39 -14.98
CA GLN A 97 -5.67 17.05 -13.75
C GLN A 97 -5.00 18.42 -13.73
N ASN A 98 -5.78 19.49 -13.56
CA ASN A 98 -5.25 20.84 -13.48
C ASN A 98 -5.41 21.42 -12.08
N TYR A 99 -4.54 22.37 -11.73
CA TYR A 99 -4.73 23.20 -10.55
C TYR A 99 -6.01 24.02 -10.69
N LEU A 100 -6.67 24.31 -9.57
CA LEU A 100 -7.79 25.25 -9.56
C LEU A 100 -7.29 26.66 -9.92
N ALA A 101 -8.15 27.46 -10.57
CA ALA A 101 -7.87 28.87 -10.79
C ALA A 101 -7.97 29.67 -9.48
N ALA A 102 -7.39 30.88 -9.47
CA ALA A 102 -7.33 31.76 -8.30
C ALA A 102 -6.65 31.08 -7.08
N ASN A 103 -7.00 31.47 -5.85
CA ASN A 103 -6.44 30.92 -4.60
C ASN A 103 -7.00 29.52 -4.25
N GLY A 104 -7.41 28.73 -5.24
CA GLY A 104 -7.98 27.41 -5.03
C GLY A 104 -6.91 26.41 -4.57
N VAL A 105 -7.31 25.49 -3.70
CA VAL A 105 -6.42 24.46 -3.14
C VAL A 105 -6.98 23.07 -3.46
N SER A 106 -6.11 22.18 -3.93
CA SER A 106 -6.44 20.77 -4.13
C SER A 106 -5.70 19.91 -3.11
N ALA A 107 -6.31 18.82 -2.68
CA ALA A 107 -5.66 17.77 -1.90
C ALA A 107 -5.77 16.44 -2.63
N LEU A 108 -4.69 15.65 -2.57
CA LEU A 108 -4.57 14.35 -3.23
C LEU A 108 -4.10 13.29 -2.24
N ILE A 109 -4.66 12.09 -2.37
CA ILE A 109 -4.17 10.88 -1.72
C ILE A 109 -4.14 9.73 -2.74
N GLY A 110 -2.98 9.12 -2.91
CA GLY A 110 -2.74 8.03 -3.85
C GLY A 110 -2.83 6.66 -3.19
N TYR A 111 -3.21 5.63 -3.94
CA TYR A 111 -3.20 4.25 -3.49
C TYR A 111 -2.85 3.25 -4.60
N TYR A 112 -2.32 2.10 -4.18
CA TYR A 112 -1.92 0.97 -5.00
C TYR A 112 -2.25 -0.35 -4.27
N PRO A 113 -2.63 -1.43 -4.97
CA PRO A 113 -2.96 -1.49 -6.39
C PRO A 113 -4.23 -0.70 -6.71
N ARG A 114 -4.31 -0.14 -7.92
CA ARG A 114 -5.55 0.50 -8.39
C ARG A 114 -6.70 -0.50 -8.38
N LYS A 115 -7.74 -0.15 -7.63
CA LYS A 115 -9.07 -0.79 -7.64
C LYS A 115 -10.15 0.27 -7.57
N THR A 116 -11.31 -0.04 -8.13
CA THR A 116 -12.50 0.79 -8.00
C THR A 116 -12.91 0.87 -6.53
N PRO A 117 -13.06 2.08 -5.95
CA PRO A 117 -13.62 2.25 -4.62
C PRO A 117 -15.07 1.76 -4.54
N GLU A 118 -15.56 1.56 -3.32
CA GLU A 118 -17.01 1.40 -3.08
C GLU A 118 -17.77 2.63 -3.61
N ALA A 119 -19.00 2.42 -4.09
CA ALA A 119 -19.78 3.46 -4.72
C ALA A 119 -20.03 4.66 -3.79
N GLY A 120 -19.89 5.87 -4.35
CA GLY A 120 -20.17 7.13 -3.66
C GLY A 120 -18.93 8.01 -3.51
N THR A 121 -19.08 9.06 -2.73
CA THR A 121 -18.07 10.12 -2.51
C THR A 121 -17.79 10.33 -1.03
N ALA A 122 -18.18 9.39 -0.17
CA ALA A 122 -18.10 9.52 1.28
C ALA A 122 -16.65 9.72 1.75
N ASN A 123 -16.47 10.45 2.86
CA ASN A 123 -15.21 10.51 3.59
C ASN A 123 -15.35 9.76 4.93
N PRO A 124 -14.57 8.70 5.19
CA PRO A 124 -13.52 8.18 4.33
C PRO A 124 -14.06 7.41 3.11
N LEU A 125 -13.28 7.43 2.02
CA LEU A 125 -13.53 6.59 0.86
C LEU A 125 -12.96 5.19 1.10
N ARG A 126 -13.66 4.15 0.64
CA ARG A 126 -13.29 2.76 0.92
C ARG A 126 -12.90 2.01 -0.35
N VAL A 127 -11.80 1.27 -0.30
CA VAL A 127 -11.33 0.37 -1.36
C VAL A 127 -11.08 -1.01 -0.77
N VAL A 128 -11.74 -2.03 -1.32
CA VAL A 128 -11.70 -3.39 -0.77
C VAL A 128 -10.65 -4.25 -1.48
N TYR A 129 -9.85 -4.96 -0.69
CA TYR A 129 -8.81 -5.89 -1.13
C TYR A 129 -9.01 -7.28 -0.56
N THR A 130 -8.56 -8.27 -1.34
CA THR A 130 -8.36 -9.63 -0.89
C THR A 130 -6.93 -9.99 -1.23
N ILE A 131 -6.12 -10.33 -0.23
CA ILE A 131 -4.73 -10.72 -0.43
C ILE A 131 -4.58 -12.24 -0.50
N THR A 132 -3.69 -12.70 -1.37
CA THR A 132 -3.25 -14.09 -1.53
C THR A 132 -1.80 -14.30 -1.10
N GLY A 133 -1.16 -13.24 -0.58
CA GLY A 133 0.18 -13.26 -0.01
C GLY A 133 1.27 -12.71 -0.92
N ASP A 134 0.90 -12.11 -2.05
CA ASP A 134 1.81 -11.55 -3.05
C ASP A 134 1.56 -10.04 -3.29
N GLU A 135 0.35 -9.60 -2.97
CA GLU A 135 -0.09 -8.24 -3.17
C GLU A 135 0.57 -7.32 -2.16
N ASP A 136 1.08 -6.20 -2.64
CA ASP A 136 1.57 -5.10 -1.81
C ASP A 136 0.60 -3.93 -1.89
N ILE A 137 -0.09 -3.64 -0.77
CA ILE A 137 -1.02 -2.53 -0.66
C ILE A 137 -0.25 -1.33 -0.13
N MET A 138 -0.24 -0.25 -0.90
CA MET A 138 0.42 1.00 -0.54
C MET A 138 -0.52 2.18 -0.65
N ALA A 139 -0.26 3.21 0.15
CA ALA A 139 -0.92 4.50 -0.02
C ALA A 139 0.03 5.65 0.32
N THR A 140 -0.28 6.82 -0.23
CA THR A 140 0.42 8.05 0.12
C THR A 140 -0.18 8.70 1.35
N GLU A 141 0.56 9.63 1.95
CA GLU A 141 -0.06 10.66 2.78
C GLU A 141 -1.00 11.54 1.93
N ILE A 142 -1.89 12.27 2.60
CA ILE A 142 -2.61 13.35 1.95
C ILE A 142 -1.69 14.57 1.81
N GLN A 143 -1.57 15.11 0.61
CA GLN A 143 -0.86 16.37 0.38
C GLN A 143 -1.83 17.40 -0.20
N THR A 144 -1.58 18.67 0.11
CA THR A 144 -2.25 19.82 -0.51
C THR A 144 -1.32 20.53 -1.48
N GLY A 145 -1.88 21.11 -2.54
CA GLY A 145 -1.15 21.82 -3.56
C GLY A 145 -2.03 22.83 -4.28
N TRP A 146 -1.42 23.91 -4.75
CA TRP A 146 -2.07 24.98 -5.51
C TRP A 146 -1.09 25.62 -6.49
N LEU A 147 -1.58 26.50 -7.38
CA LEU A 147 -0.81 27.01 -8.52
C LEU A 147 0.55 27.64 -8.12
N THR A 148 0.60 28.37 -7.00
CA THR A 148 1.82 29.03 -6.52
C THR A 148 2.62 28.21 -5.50
N ALA A 149 2.08 27.08 -5.04
CA ALA A 149 2.82 26.07 -4.28
C ALA A 149 2.37 24.67 -4.75
N PRO A 150 2.99 24.16 -5.83
CA PRO A 150 2.69 22.84 -6.37
C PRO A 150 2.88 21.71 -5.37
N PHE A 151 2.32 20.54 -5.70
CA PHE A 151 2.48 19.35 -4.87
C PHE A 151 3.97 18.96 -4.76
N LYS A 152 4.35 18.42 -3.62
CA LYS A 152 5.67 17.83 -3.43
C LYS A 152 5.68 16.41 -3.99
N VAL A 153 6.83 15.76 -3.87
CA VAL A 153 6.96 14.34 -4.15
C VAL A 153 6.05 13.56 -3.21
N PHE A 154 5.29 12.61 -3.75
CA PHE A 154 4.52 11.65 -2.98
C PHE A 154 5.36 10.41 -2.65
N THR A 155 5.02 9.72 -1.56
CA THR A 155 5.62 8.42 -1.23
C THR A 155 4.52 7.40 -1.02
N PHE A 156 4.53 6.32 -1.80
CA PHE A 156 3.64 5.18 -1.56
C PHE A 156 4.24 4.32 -0.45
N ASN A 157 3.65 4.39 0.74
CA ASN A 157 4.08 3.64 1.90
C ASN A 157 3.38 2.28 1.95
N HIS A 158 4.14 1.23 2.22
CA HIS A 158 3.64 -0.13 2.45
C HIS A 158 2.71 -0.19 3.66
N LEU A 159 1.53 -0.75 3.46
CA LEU A 159 0.52 -0.95 4.51
C LEU A 159 0.45 -2.40 5.01
N LEU A 160 1.22 -3.28 4.38
CA LEU A 160 1.40 -4.69 4.75
C LEU A 160 2.82 -4.91 5.32
N THR A 161 3.03 -6.08 5.92
CA THR A 161 4.35 -6.57 6.32
C THR A 161 4.78 -7.72 5.41
N GLN A 162 6.09 -7.87 5.18
CA GLN A 162 6.65 -9.00 4.44
C GLN A 162 7.34 -9.97 5.40
N LEU A 163 7.02 -11.26 5.30
CA LEU A 163 7.82 -12.33 5.87
C LEU A 163 8.67 -12.95 4.77
N GLN A 164 9.96 -13.12 5.00
CA GLN A 164 10.89 -13.82 4.10
C GLN A 164 11.32 -15.12 4.76
N PHE A 165 11.37 -16.23 4.02
CA PHE A 165 11.62 -17.56 4.57
C PHE A 165 12.83 -18.19 3.92
N ILE A 166 13.79 -18.61 4.72
CA ILE A 166 14.90 -19.48 4.31
C ILE A 166 14.85 -20.79 5.10
N CYS A 167 15.29 -21.88 4.46
CA CYS A 167 15.38 -23.20 5.09
C CYS A 167 16.85 -23.60 5.20
N VAL A 168 17.33 -23.82 6.42
CA VAL A 168 18.74 -24.14 6.70
C VAL A 168 18.88 -25.36 7.60
N GLY A 169 20.05 -26.00 7.58
CA GLY A 169 20.38 -27.14 8.45
C GLY A 169 21.88 -27.45 8.47
N SER A 170 22.30 -28.35 9.37
CA SER A 170 23.66 -28.91 9.36
C SER A 170 23.89 -29.78 8.11
N ALA A 171 25.14 -30.13 7.83
CA ALA A 171 25.47 -31.03 6.72
C ALA A 171 24.78 -32.39 6.86
N GLU A 172 24.64 -32.87 8.09
CA GLU A 172 23.98 -34.11 8.46
C GLU A 172 22.44 -34.00 8.35
N ALA A 173 21.89 -32.83 8.70
CA ALA A 173 20.45 -32.59 8.60
C ALA A 173 19.97 -32.59 7.14
N ILE A 174 20.72 -31.95 6.23
CA ILE A 174 20.32 -31.86 4.82
C ILE A 174 20.34 -33.22 4.11
N VAL A 175 21.12 -34.19 4.59
CA VAL A 175 21.09 -35.58 4.08
C VAL A 175 19.77 -36.27 4.42
N LYS A 176 19.19 -35.95 5.59
CA LYS A 176 17.90 -36.50 6.04
C LYS A 176 16.71 -35.74 5.44
N TRP A 177 16.84 -34.44 5.27
CA TRP A 177 15.79 -33.54 4.75
C TRP A 177 15.94 -33.29 3.25
N THR A 178 15.38 -34.18 2.43
CA THR A 178 15.65 -34.21 0.99
C THR A 178 14.80 -33.25 0.16
N ALA A 179 13.70 -32.72 0.72
CA ALA A 179 12.85 -31.74 0.03
C ALA A 179 12.01 -30.92 0.99
N VAL A 180 11.77 -29.66 0.64
CA VAL A 180 10.73 -28.80 1.26
C VAL A 180 9.61 -28.64 0.23
N THR A 181 8.41 -29.07 0.58
CA THR A 181 7.25 -29.08 -0.33
C THR A 181 6.44 -27.78 -0.22
N SER A 182 6.18 -27.33 1.00
CA SER A 182 5.43 -26.10 1.23
C SER A 182 5.65 -25.57 2.63
N ILE A 183 5.54 -24.25 2.76
CA ILE A 183 5.38 -23.54 4.03
C ILE A 183 4.06 -22.79 3.92
N THR A 184 3.17 -22.99 4.88
CA THR A 184 1.85 -22.36 4.91
C THR A 184 1.69 -21.59 6.20
N VAL A 185 1.38 -20.29 6.12
CA VAL A 185 1.01 -19.49 7.28
C VAL A 185 -0.49 -19.65 7.54
N LYS A 186 -0.86 -19.97 8.77
CA LYS A 186 -2.23 -20.28 9.19
C LYS A 186 -2.89 -19.08 9.88
N ASN A 187 -4.21 -19.12 9.99
CA ASN A 187 -5.02 -18.16 10.74
C ASN A 187 -4.72 -16.69 10.38
N VAL A 188 -4.68 -16.38 9.09
CA VAL A 188 -4.46 -15.02 8.61
C VAL A 188 -5.76 -14.38 8.12
N THR A 189 -5.85 -13.05 8.23
CA THR A 189 -6.92 -12.27 7.60
C THR A 189 -6.50 -11.86 6.20
N THR A 190 -7.36 -12.10 5.22
CA THR A 190 -7.11 -11.77 3.81
C THR A 190 -7.99 -10.66 3.27
N GLU A 191 -9.13 -10.40 3.91
CA GLU A 191 -10.10 -9.37 3.51
C GLU A 191 -9.78 -8.06 4.22
N LEU A 192 -9.39 -7.06 3.43
CA LEU A 192 -8.87 -5.78 3.91
C LEU A 192 -9.63 -4.62 3.24
N THR A 193 -9.82 -3.54 3.99
CA THR A 193 -10.39 -2.29 3.47
C THR A 193 -9.40 -1.17 3.69
N LEU A 194 -8.99 -0.54 2.59
CA LEU A 194 -8.25 0.72 2.60
C LEU A 194 -9.26 1.87 2.74
N SER A 195 -9.11 2.63 3.82
CA SER A 195 -9.84 3.85 4.10
C SER A 195 -8.99 5.05 3.70
N LEU A 196 -9.49 5.91 2.82
CA LEU A 196 -8.85 7.16 2.43
C LEU A 196 -9.61 8.31 3.09
N ASP A 197 -9.08 8.79 4.21
CA ASP A 197 -9.64 9.91 4.95
C ASP A 197 -8.90 11.21 4.60
N LYS A 198 -9.68 12.27 4.37
CA LYS A 198 -9.17 13.57 3.97
C LYS A 198 -8.49 14.36 5.10
N THR A 199 -8.57 13.88 6.34
CA THR A 199 -8.03 14.52 7.55
C THR A 199 -6.91 13.66 8.13
N THR A 200 -7.14 12.36 8.26
CA THR A 200 -6.19 11.42 8.87
C THR A 200 -5.36 10.64 7.86
N GLY A 201 -5.64 10.77 6.56
CA GLY A 201 -4.94 10.06 5.50
C GLY A 201 -5.43 8.63 5.29
N ALA A 202 -4.54 7.79 4.75
CA ALA A 202 -4.85 6.42 4.42
C ALA A 202 -4.66 5.49 5.63
N GLY A 203 -5.57 4.53 5.79
CA GLY A 203 -5.46 3.46 6.79
C GLY A 203 -6.03 2.14 6.26
N LEU A 204 -5.32 1.05 6.48
CA LEU A 204 -5.76 -0.29 6.10
C LEU A 204 -6.32 -1.01 7.33
N THR A 205 -7.49 -1.63 7.19
CA THR A 205 -8.09 -2.42 8.27
C THR A 205 -8.54 -3.79 7.77
N ALA A 206 -8.39 -4.81 8.61
CA ALA A 206 -9.02 -6.12 8.42
C ALA A 206 -10.54 -6.02 8.59
N THR A 207 -11.32 -6.63 7.68
CA THR A 207 -12.79 -6.68 7.76
C THR A 207 -13.36 -8.08 8.00
N GLY A 208 -12.53 -9.11 7.89
CA GLY A 208 -12.89 -10.51 8.13
C GLY A 208 -12.22 -11.11 9.37
N VAL A 209 -12.58 -12.36 9.69
CA VAL A 209 -11.92 -13.15 10.73
C VAL A 209 -10.64 -13.80 10.22
N ALA A 210 -9.67 -13.94 11.10
CA ALA A 210 -8.40 -14.61 10.82
C ALA A 210 -8.58 -16.12 10.76
N ASN A 211 -8.92 -16.66 9.58
CA ASN A 211 -9.20 -18.09 9.39
C ASN A 211 -8.68 -18.66 8.07
N LYS A 212 -7.88 -17.89 7.34
CA LYS A 212 -7.32 -18.33 6.06
C LYS A 212 -5.92 -18.90 6.26
N SER A 213 -5.47 -19.62 5.23
CA SER A 213 -4.10 -20.14 5.15
C SER A 213 -3.51 -19.67 3.84
N LEU A 214 -2.30 -19.11 3.89
CA LEU A 214 -1.59 -18.64 2.70
C LEU A 214 -0.29 -19.41 2.53
N LEU A 215 -0.02 -19.82 1.29
CA LEU A 215 1.24 -20.47 0.94
C LEU A 215 2.33 -19.43 0.71
N VAL A 216 3.50 -19.70 1.26
CA VAL A 216 4.72 -18.93 0.98
C VAL A 216 5.01 -18.98 -0.51
N LYS A 217 5.15 -17.79 -1.11
CA LYS A 217 5.54 -17.61 -2.50
C LYS A 217 7.03 -17.90 -2.65
N ASN A 218 7.44 -18.37 -3.83
CA ASN A 218 8.83 -18.73 -4.10
C ASN A 218 9.45 -19.67 -3.03
N CYS A 219 8.64 -20.54 -2.42
CA CYS A 219 9.04 -21.39 -1.30
C CYS A 219 10.39 -22.09 -1.56
N PRO A 220 11.31 -22.14 -0.58
CA PRO A 220 12.49 -23.00 -0.66
C PRO A 220 12.05 -24.43 -0.97
N VAL A 221 12.74 -25.09 -1.89
CA VAL A 221 12.45 -26.47 -2.31
C VAL A 221 13.36 -27.50 -1.65
N ALA A 222 14.41 -27.03 -0.99
CA ALA A 222 15.41 -27.83 -0.30
C ALA A 222 15.96 -27.05 0.90
N VAL A 223 16.57 -27.79 1.83
CA VAL A 223 17.29 -27.22 2.98
C VAL A 223 18.72 -26.89 2.55
N SER A 224 19.16 -25.66 2.81
CA SER A 224 20.53 -25.22 2.53
C SER A 224 21.44 -25.47 3.73
N VAL A 225 22.74 -25.68 3.49
CA VAL A 225 23.69 -25.74 4.61
C VAL A 225 23.79 -24.34 5.24
N VAL A 226 23.80 -24.27 6.57
CA VAL A 226 24.02 -23.00 7.29
C VAL A 226 25.28 -22.30 6.77
N GLY A 227 25.17 -20.99 6.47
CA GLY A 227 26.28 -20.19 5.95
C GLY A 227 26.48 -20.24 4.43
N GLN A 228 25.67 -20.99 3.69
CA GLN A 228 25.65 -20.91 2.22
C GLN A 228 25.25 -19.51 1.76
N ALA A 229 25.95 -18.96 0.76
CA ALA A 229 25.87 -17.54 0.41
C ALA A 229 24.53 -17.07 -0.19
N THR A 230 23.69 -17.99 -0.70
CA THR A 230 22.44 -17.62 -1.40
C THR A 230 21.37 -18.71 -1.26
N PRO A 231 20.83 -18.96 -0.05
CA PRO A 231 19.66 -19.84 0.07
C PRO A 231 18.51 -19.24 -0.75
N ARG A 232 17.69 -20.11 -1.34
CA ARG A 232 16.43 -19.66 -1.94
C ARG A 232 15.56 -19.04 -0.85
N THR A 233 15.03 -17.87 -1.11
CA THR A 233 14.17 -17.15 -0.17
C THR A 233 12.73 -17.12 -0.67
N GLY A 234 11.83 -17.73 0.09
CA GLY A 234 10.40 -17.56 -0.09
C GLY A 234 9.91 -16.27 0.57
N TYR A 235 8.72 -15.80 0.22
CA TYR A 235 8.15 -14.62 0.86
C TYR A 235 6.62 -14.71 0.99
N LEU A 236 6.07 -13.86 1.85
CA LEU A 236 4.63 -13.72 2.02
C LEU A 236 4.28 -12.31 2.53
N MET A 237 3.30 -11.67 1.89
CA MET A 237 2.71 -10.40 2.34
C MET A 237 1.53 -10.67 3.29
N LEU A 238 1.52 -10.02 4.45
CA LEU A 238 0.48 -10.17 5.47
C LEU A 238 -0.01 -8.81 5.98
N TYR A 239 -1.26 -8.78 6.45
CA TYR A 239 -1.76 -7.65 7.22
C TYR A 239 -1.23 -7.75 8.66
N PRO A 240 -0.45 -6.78 9.16
CA PRO A 240 0.08 -6.81 10.51
C PRO A 240 -1.06 -6.60 11.52
N VAL A 241 -1.12 -7.43 12.56
CA VAL A 241 -1.96 -7.19 13.74
C VAL A 241 -1.09 -7.02 14.97
N ALA A 242 -1.62 -6.36 16.00
CA ALA A 242 -0.89 -6.12 17.23
C ALA A 242 -0.29 -7.42 17.79
N GLU A 243 0.97 -7.34 18.23
CA GLU A 243 1.74 -8.47 18.80
C GLU A 243 1.97 -9.67 17.86
N MET A 244 1.56 -9.61 16.59
CA MET A 244 1.73 -10.72 15.66
C MET A 244 3.22 -11.09 15.51
N GLY A 245 3.56 -12.34 15.81
CA GLY A 245 4.92 -12.85 15.80
C GLY A 245 5.64 -12.79 17.16
N THR A 246 4.98 -12.29 18.21
CA THR A 246 5.45 -12.41 19.60
C THR A 246 4.90 -13.67 20.27
N VAL A 247 5.30 -13.93 21.52
CA VAL A 247 4.72 -15.00 22.35
C VAL A 247 3.22 -14.79 22.58
N ALA A 248 2.75 -13.54 22.64
CA ALA A 248 1.34 -13.24 22.90
C ALA A 248 0.43 -13.52 21.69
N ALA A 249 0.97 -13.42 20.47
CA ALA A 249 0.25 -13.73 19.24
C ALA A 249 1.20 -14.37 18.22
N ALA A 250 1.49 -15.66 18.40
CA ALA A 250 2.38 -16.42 17.53
C ALA A 250 1.89 -16.44 16.06
N ILE A 251 2.83 -16.50 15.12
CA ILE A 251 2.51 -16.83 13.73
C ILE A 251 2.68 -18.34 13.56
N ASP A 252 1.58 -19.03 13.31
CA ASP A 252 1.57 -20.48 13.13
C ASP A 252 1.82 -20.87 11.67
N LEU A 253 2.74 -21.80 11.50
CA LEU A 253 3.14 -22.38 10.23
C LEU A 253 2.77 -23.86 10.20
N GLU A 254 2.40 -24.32 9.00
CA GLU A 254 2.41 -25.73 8.63
C GLU A 254 3.51 -25.94 7.59
N VAL A 255 4.54 -26.70 7.96
CA VAL A 255 5.68 -27.00 7.09
C VAL A 255 5.59 -28.45 6.61
N LYS A 256 5.55 -28.63 5.29
CA LYS A 256 5.56 -29.94 4.65
C LYS A 256 6.91 -30.19 4.01
N ALA A 257 7.60 -31.25 4.42
CA ALA A 257 8.96 -31.56 3.96
C ALA A 257 9.22 -33.07 4.02
N THR A 258 10.21 -33.56 3.27
CA THR A 258 10.58 -34.98 3.22
C THR A 258 11.74 -35.24 4.17
N TYR A 259 11.54 -36.12 5.16
CA TYR A 259 12.54 -36.55 6.13
C TYR A 259 12.72 -38.06 6.08
N GLY A 260 13.94 -38.55 5.86
CA GLY A 260 14.23 -39.99 5.83
C GLY A 260 13.45 -40.73 4.74
N GLY A 261 13.10 -40.06 3.64
CA GLY A 261 12.32 -40.61 2.53
C GLY A 261 10.80 -40.48 2.67
N GLU A 262 10.29 -39.99 3.80
CA GLU A 262 8.84 -39.82 4.02
C GLU A 262 8.45 -38.35 4.14
N VAL A 263 7.27 -38.01 3.60
CA VAL A 263 6.70 -36.67 3.71
C VAL A 263 6.12 -36.47 5.11
N LYS A 264 6.65 -35.49 5.84
CA LYS A 264 6.15 -35.02 7.12
C LYS A 264 5.44 -33.68 6.98
N THR A 265 4.41 -33.49 7.79
CA THR A 265 3.74 -32.20 8.01
C THR A 265 3.94 -31.83 9.48
N LEU A 266 4.61 -30.71 9.74
CA LEU A 266 4.99 -30.29 11.08
C LEU A 266 4.43 -28.89 11.38
N PRO A 267 3.82 -28.69 12.56
CA PRO A 267 3.51 -27.36 13.04
C PRO A 267 4.81 -26.67 13.51
N VAL A 268 4.95 -25.40 13.16
CA VAL A 268 6.07 -24.55 13.60
C VAL A 268 5.51 -23.18 13.96
N SER A 269 5.96 -22.55 15.04
CA SER A 269 5.46 -21.23 15.44
C SER A 269 6.60 -20.22 15.48
N ILE A 270 6.32 -18.99 15.05
CA ILE A 270 7.21 -17.83 15.19
C ILE A 270 6.69 -16.99 16.36
N THR A 271 7.54 -16.78 17.36
CA THR A 271 7.17 -16.09 18.62
C THR A 271 8.19 -15.05 19.07
N ASN A 272 9.25 -14.84 18.28
CA ASN A 272 10.42 -14.05 18.67
C ASN A 272 10.62 -12.77 17.83
N ILE A 273 9.55 -12.23 17.23
CA ILE A 273 9.59 -10.91 16.58
C ILE A 273 9.35 -9.85 17.66
N ASP A 274 10.40 -9.14 18.06
CA ASP A 274 10.30 -8.09 19.09
C ASP A 274 9.32 -6.99 18.68
N GLY A 275 8.34 -6.67 19.55
CA GLY A 275 7.25 -5.73 19.26
C GLY A 275 6.24 -6.17 18.20
N GLY A 276 6.37 -7.38 17.66
CA GLY A 276 5.54 -7.92 16.59
C GLY A 276 5.86 -7.33 15.20
N VAL A 277 5.24 -7.90 14.16
CA VAL A 277 5.39 -7.41 12.79
C VAL A 277 4.71 -6.06 12.58
N GLN A 278 5.28 -5.21 11.73
CA GLN A 278 4.75 -3.88 11.45
C GLN A 278 4.61 -3.62 9.95
N ALA A 279 3.71 -2.72 9.59
CA ALA A 279 3.54 -2.27 8.21
C ALA A 279 4.84 -1.64 7.69
N GLY A 280 5.18 -1.93 6.43
CA GLY A 280 6.42 -1.47 5.80
C GLY A 280 7.69 -2.10 6.34
N GLN A 281 7.58 -3.15 7.16
CA GLN A 281 8.74 -3.93 7.59
C GLN A 281 8.79 -5.27 6.87
N SER A 282 10.02 -5.75 6.69
CA SER A 282 10.30 -7.08 6.19
C SER A 282 11.13 -7.86 7.21
N HIS A 283 10.66 -9.07 7.55
CA HIS A 283 11.25 -9.92 8.58
C HIS A 283 11.82 -11.19 7.94
N LEU A 284 13.10 -11.49 8.22
CA LEU A 284 13.71 -12.74 7.78
C LEU A 284 13.44 -13.83 8.82
N ILE A 285 12.73 -14.86 8.39
CA ILE A 285 12.41 -16.07 9.15
C ILE A 285 13.35 -17.18 8.68
N THR A 286 14.17 -17.67 9.61
CA THR A 286 15.05 -18.81 9.39
C THR A 286 14.37 -20.05 9.95
N LEU A 287 14.04 -21.00 9.07
CA LEU A 287 13.58 -22.33 9.47
C LEU A 287 14.80 -23.26 9.55
N THR A 288 15.17 -23.65 10.75
CA THR A 288 16.29 -24.57 11.01
C THR A 288 15.76 -26.00 11.11
N PHE A 289 16.11 -26.82 10.13
CA PHE A 289 15.78 -28.23 10.04
C PHE A 289 16.86 -29.04 10.76
N ALA A 290 16.47 -29.74 11.83
CA ALA A 290 17.39 -30.49 12.68
C ALA A 290 17.52 -31.96 12.26
N GLU A 291 18.62 -32.58 12.67
CA GLU A 291 18.93 -33.98 12.37
C GLU A 291 17.98 -34.99 12.99
N ASP A 292 17.24 -34.62 14.04
CA ASP A 292 16.27 -35.47 14.73
C ASP A 292 14.88 -35.42 14.07
N GLY A 293 14.70 -34.60 13.04
CA GLY A 293 13.44 -34.43 12.33
C GLY A 293 12.54 -33.33 12.91
N THR A 294 13.06 -32.46 13.77
CA THR A 294 12.38 -31.24 14.22
C THR A 294 12.69 -30.03 13.32
N ILE A 295 11.85 -28.99 13.42
CA ILE A 295 12.03 -27.71 12.72
C ILE A 295 11.79 -26.59 13.74
N ILE A 296 12.71 -25.63 13.80
CA ILE A 296 12.61 -24.45 14.65
C ILE A 296 12.55 -23.21 13.75
N ALA A 297 11.70 -22.24 14.08
CA ALA A 297 11.66 -20.95 13.40
C ALA A 297 12.26 -19.86 14.29
N GLU A 298 13.15 -19.06 13.70
CA GLU A 298 13.71 -17.87 14.34
C GLU A 298 13.54 -16.68 13.41
N ALA A 299 12.88 -15.63 13.89
CA ALA A 299 12.92 -14.33 13.24
C ALA A 299 14.24 -13.61 13.57
N GLY A 300 14.92 -13.13 12.54
CA GLY A 300 16.11 -12.31 12.67
C GLY A 300 15.86 -10.86 12.22
N ILE A 301 16.37 -9.91 13.01
CA ILE A 301 16.74 -8.57 12.52
C ILE A 301 18.24 -8.62 12.21
N ALA A 302 18.63 -9.17 11.08
CA ALA A 302 20.04 -9.08 10.65
C ALA A 302 20.47 -7.62 10.49
N VAL A 303 21.66 -7.28 10.99
CA VAL A 303 22.29 -5.96 10.85
C VAL A 303 22.47 -5.62 9.37
N TRP A 304 22.25 -4.35 9.01
CA TRP A 304 22.42 -3.76 7.69
C TRP A 304 23.76 -4.19 7.05
N GLN A 305 23.69 -4.89 5.91
CA GLN A 305 24.75 -4.77 4.91
C GLN A 305 24.31 -3.68 3.94
N PRO A 306 25.09 -2.60 3.79
CA PRO A 306 24.83 -1.59 2.77
C PRO A 306 24.67 -2.28 1.43
N GLY A 307 23.49 -2.12 0.84
CA GLY A 307 23.27 -2.46 -0.55
C GLY A 307 24.22 -1.62 -1.37
N ASN A 308 25.25 -2.29 -1.90
CA ASN A 308 26.12 -1.87 -2.99
C ASN A 308 26.03 -0.37 -3.30
N ASP A 309 26.83 0.44 -2.60
CA ASP A 309 27.09 1.80 -3.01
C ASP A 309 27.48 1.76 -4.49
N GLY A 310 26.69 2.40 -5.33
CA GLY A 310 27.15 2.92 -6.59
C GLY A 310 28.26 3.94 -6.31
N SER A 311 29.45 3.46 -5.94
CA SER A 311 30.66 4.25 -5.91
C SER A 311 31.09 4.44 -7.36
N SER A 312 30.56 5.50 -7.98
CA SER A 312 31.24 6.12 -9.09
C SER A 312 32.55 6.69 -8.54
N ILE A 313 33.64 5.94 -8.68
CA ILE A 313 34.97 6.52 -8.68
C ILE A 313 35.02 7.46 -9.88
N ILE A 314 34.80 8.75 -9.64
CA ILE A 314 35.27 9.78 -10.57
C ILE A 314 36.78 9.83 -10.37
N THR A 315 37.52 9.28 -11.32
CA THR A 315 38.93 9.58 -11.49
C THR A 315 39.01 10.96 -12.17
N PRO A 316 39.56 12.01 -11.54
CA PRO A 316 39.99 13.16 -12.31
C PRO A 316 41.18 12.69 -13.18
N GLY A 317 40.95 12.64 -14.49
CA GLY A 317 42.04 12.57 -15.46
C GLY A 317 42.83 13.88 -15.43
N GLU A 318 44.14 13.72 -15.62
CA GLU A 318 45.23 14.71 -15.79
C GLU A 318 44.91 16.20 -15.66
#